data_AF-A0A9E2PK68-F1
#
_entry.id   AF-A0A9E2PK68-F1
#
_cell.length_a   1.000
_cell.length_b   1.000
_cell.length_c   1.000
_cell.angle_alpha   90.00
_cell.angle_beta   90.00
_cell.angle_gamma   90.00
#
_symmetry.space_group_name_H-M   'P 1'
#
loop_
_entity.id
_entity.type
_entity.pdbx_description
1 polymer ?
#
loop_
_entity_poly.entity_id
_entity_poly.type
_entity_poly.pdbx_seq_one_letter_code
_entity_poly.pdbx_strand_id
1 'polypeptide(L)'
;MKTIFSDKATIVIRAMLSQPEKKWVARDFEKEFGVGRARAAAVLSILRKKGFVGGIRSGRLAHNILLNKKALLDEWLKFYSFELNKTYLYYSPYENVLPRLKDYFEAKKLANGYALTLHTGANFITNYVNTQAVYCYLKDEDFNEVSLDLRQALNLKELRKGGNFYLIRPYYKNGAFFNNKKINGYNIASCLQLYLD
;
A
#
# COMPACT_ATOMS: atom_id res chain seq x y z
N MET A 1 -13.63 -15.74 -9.30
CA MET A 1 -14.53 -14.93 -8.45
C MET A 1 -13.78 -13.65 -8.05
N LYS A 2 -14.25 -12.45 -8.43
CA LYS A 2 -13.57 -11.19 -8.05
C LYS A 2 -13.86 -10.90 -6.57
N THR A 3 -12.84 -11.00 -5.72
CA THR A 3 -12.98 -10.73 -4.28
C THR A 3 -13.05 -9.22 -4.04
N ILE A 4 -13.66 -8.81 -2.92
CA ILE A 4 -13.61 -7.41 -2.43
C ILE A 4 -12.19 -6.95 -2.07
N PHE A 5 -11.25 -7.89 -1.99
CA PHE A 5 -9.84 -7.66 -1.70
C PHE A 5 -8.97 -7.61 -2.96
N SER A 6 -9.55 -7.49 -4.15
CA SER A 6 -8.76 -7.15 -5.35
C SER A 6 -8.24 -5.71 -5.30
N ASP A 7 -7.09 -5.43 -5.92
CA ASP A 7 -6.40 -4.13 -5.86
C ASP A 7 -7.33 -2.91 -5.93
N LYS A 8 -8.11 -2.76 -7.01
CA LYS A 8 -9.05 -1.64 -7.17
C LYS A 8 -10.23 -1.66 -6.21
N ALA A 9 -10.65 -2.83 -5.73
CA ALA A 9 -11.75 -2.94 -4.75
C ALA A 9 -11.28 -2.55 -3.35
N THR A 10 -10.02 -2.86 -3.00
CA THR A 10 -9.45 -2.52 -1.69
C THR A 10 -9.39 -1.02 -1.47
N ILE A 11 -9.32 -0.18 -2.51
CA ILE A 11 -9.36 1.29 -2.37
C ILE A 11 -10.60 1.75 -1.59
N VAL A 12 -11.76 1.12 -1.80
CA VAL A 12 -12.99 1.41 -1.03
C VAL A 12 -12.77 1.08 0.45
N ILE A 13 -12.22 -0.09 0.75
CA ILE A 13 -11.96 -0.56 2.11
C ILE A 13 -10.92 0.33 2.80
N ARG A 14 -9.84 0.69 2.11
CA ARG A 14 -8.76 1.56 2.61
C ARG A 14 -9.27 2.95 2.93
N ALA A 15 -10.11 3.52 2.06
CA ALA A 15 -10.75 4.81 2.31
C ALA A 15 -11.65 4.75 3.56
N MET A 16 -12.50 3.72 3.68
CA MET A 16 -13.34 3.55 4.87
C MET A 16 -12.52 3.35 6.15
N LEU A 17 -11.44 2.57 6.11
CA LEU A 17 -10.55 2.38 7.26
C LEU A 17 -9.79 3.65 7.64
N SER A 18 -9.46 4.51 6.67
CA SER A 18 -8.80 5.80 6.95
C SER A 18 -9.73 6.85 7.58
N GLN A 19 -11.04 6.75 7.32
CA GLN A 19 -12.07 7.64 7.87
C GLN A 19 -13.27 6.81 8.32
N PRO A 20 -13.12 6.06 9.42
CA PRO A 20 -14.09 5.04 9.82
C PRO A 20 -15.46 5.59 10.20
N GLU A 21 -15.48 6.80 10.76
CA GLU A 21 -16.70 7.45 11.24
C GLU A 21 -17.44 8.23 10.12
N LYS A 22 -16.83 8.35 8.93
CA LYS A 22 -17.44 9.02 7.79
C LYS A 22 -18.62 8.22 7.25
N LYS A 23 -19.70 8.92 6.93
CA LYS A 23 -20.86 8.38 6.21
C LYS A 23 -20.56 8.38 4.72
N TRP A 24 -20.39 7.19 4.15
CA TRP A 24 -19.98 7.00 2.76
C TRP A 24 -21.15 6.71 1.83
N VAL A 25 -21.21 7.39 0.70
CA VAL A 25 -22.01 7.01 -0.46
C VAL A 25 -21.12 6.58 -1.63
N ALA A 26 -21.65 5.78 -2.55
CA ALA A 26 -20.85 5.25 -3.67
C ALA A 26 -20.20 6.35 -4.53
N ARG A 27 -20.79 7.55 -4.58
CA ARG A 27 -20.28 8.71 -5.32
C ARG A 27 -19.01 9.31 -4.69
N ASP A 28 -18.82 9.16 -3.39
CA ASP A 28 -17.64 9.71 -2.71
C ASP A 28 -16.37 9.02 -3.22
N PHE A 29 -16.42 7.70 -3.42
CA PHE A 29 -15.26 6.94 -3.89
C PHE A 29 -14.88 7.24 -5.34
N GLU A 30 -15.86 7.62 -6.16
CA GLU A 30 -15.63 8.07 -7.53
C GLU A 30 -14.93 9.43 -7.54
N LYS A 31 -15.45 10.38 -6.75
CA LYS A 31 -14.92 11.75 -6.67
C LYS A 31 -13.55 11.82 -6.00
N GLU A 32 -13.36 11.10 -4.90
CA GLU A 32 -12.16 11.21 -4.06
C GLU A 32 -11.05 10.25 -4.47
N PHE A 33 -11.39 9.09 -5.05
CA PHE A 33 -10.41 8.01 -5.29
C PHE A 33 -10.46 7.39 -6.69
N GLY A 34 -11.27 7.94 -7.61
CA GLY A 34 -11.36 7.43 -8.98
C GLY A 34 -11.96 6.02 -9.10
N VAL A 35 -12.62 5.52 -8.04
CA VAL A 35 -13.29 4.21 -8.07
C VAL A 35 -14.68 4.40 -8.66
N GLY A 36 -14.89 3.91 -9.89
CA GLY A 36 -16.18 4.05 -10.57
C GLY A 36 -17.38 3.61 -9.71
N ARG A 37 -18.46 4.40 -9.77
CA ARG A 37 -19.61 4.29 -8.86
C ARG A 37 -20.20 2.89 -8.74
N ALA A 38 -20.33 2.18 -9.86
CA ALA A 38 -20.87 0.81 -9.88
C ALA A 38 -19.98 -0.17 -9.10
N ARG A 39 -18.65 -0.03 -9.20
CA ARG A 39 -17.70 -0.85 -8.43
C ARG A 39 -17.79 -0.52 -6.95
N ALA A 40 -17.81 0.77 -6.59
CA ALA A 40 -17.95 1.19 -5.20
C ALA A 40 -19.25 0.64 -4.58
N ALA A 41 -20.38 0.77 -5.27
CA ALA A 41 -21.67 0.22 -4.84
C ALA A 41 -21.63 -1.31 -4.66
N ALA A 42 -21.01 -2.04 -5.60
CA ALA A 42 -20.87 -3.49 -5.50
C ALA A 42 -20.03 -3.91 -4.29
N VAL A 43 -18.90 -3.25 -4.05
CA VAL A 43 -18.04 -3.51 -2.87
C VAL A 43 -18.79 -3.21 -1.57
N LEU A 44 -19.45 -2.06 -1.47
CA LEU A 44 -20.26 -1.68 -0.30
C LEU A 44 -21.39 -2.68 -0.02
N SER A 45 -22.06 -3.17 -1.06
CA SER A 45 -23.11 -4.19 -0.95
C SER A 45 -22.56 -5.49 -0.36
N ILE A 46 -21.40 -5.96 -0.84
CA ILE A 46 -20.76 -7.17 -0.31
C ILE A 46 -20.29 -6.96 1.13
N LEU A 47 -19.66 -5.82 1.43
CA LEU A 47 -19.22 -5.47 2.79
C LEU A 47 -20.40 -5.46 3.76
N ARG A 48 -21.53 -4.90 3.36
CA ARG A 48 -22.78 -4.89 4.14
C ARG A 48 -23.35 -6.30 4.33
N LYS A 49 -23.39 -7.11 3.26
CA LYS A 49 -23.85 -8.51 3.34
C LYS A 49 -22.98 -9.34 4.29
N LYS A 50 -21.67 -9.06 4.34
CA LYS A 50 -20.72 -9.67 5.28
C LYS A 50 -20.73 -9.04 6.69
N GLY A 51 -21.54 -8.02 6.94
CA GLY A 51 -21.66 -7.37 8.26
C GLY A 51 -20.53 -6.40 8.62
N PHE A 52 -19.62 -6.07 7.69
CA PHE A 52 -18.54 -5.11 7.95
C PHE A 52 -19.03 -3.65 7.91
N VAL A 53 -20.14 -3.40 7.19
CA VAL A 53 -20.67 -2.05 6.94
C VAL A 53 -22.16 -1.98 7.29
N GLY A 54 -22.53 -0.90 7.97
CA GLY A 54 -23.89 -0.56 8.40
C GLY A 54 -24.41 0.73 7.79
N GLY A 55 -25.36 1.38 8.45
CA GLY A 55 -25.99 2.63 8.00
C GLY A 55 -27.29 2.42 7.21
N ILE A 56 -27.83 3.50 6.65
CA ILE A 56 -29.15 3.52 5.98
C ILE A 56 -29.04 2.99 4.54
N ARG A 57 -29.86 2.01 4.18
CA ARG A 57 -29.77 1.32 2.88
C ARG A 57 -30.30 2.13 1.69
N SER A 58 -31.37 2.90 1.88
CA SER A 58 -32.11 3.54 0.80
C SER A 58 -32.69 4.90 1.22
N GLY A 59 -33.13 5.67 0.23
CA GLY A 59 -33.68 7.02 0.43
C GLY A 59 -32.63 8.12 0.44
N ARG A 60 -33.08 9.36 0.66
CA ARG A 60 -32.23 10.57 0.62
C ARG A 60 -31.08 10.54 1.62
N LEU A 61 -31.25 9.82 2.74
CA LEU A 61 -30.26 9.68 3.80
C LEU A 61 -29.43 8.39 3.68
N ALA A 62 -29.51 7.65 2.56
CA ALA A 62 -28.77 6.42 2.37
C ALA A 62 -27.25 6.65 2.51
N HIS A 63 -26.61 5.85 3.36
CA HIS A 63 -25.18 5.94 3.60
C HIS A 63 -24.62 4.64 4.23
N ASN A 64 -23.31 4.51 4.18
CA ASN A 64 -22.56 3.38 4.68
C ASN A 64 -21.59 3.84 5.77
N ILE A 65 -21.54 3.14 6.90
CA ILE A 65 -20.58 3.40 7.99
C ILE A 65 -19.84 2.11 8.27
N LEU A 66 -18.53 2.20 8.51
CA LEU A 66 -17.72 1.05 8.89
C LEU A 66 -18.08 0.62 10.32
N LEU A 67 -18.44 -0.65 10.53
CA LEU A 67 -18.84 -1.15 11.85
C LEU A 67 -17.71 -1.94 12.53
N ASN A 68 -17.22 -2.99 11.88
CA ASN A 68 -16.29 -3.95 12.48
C ASN A 68 -14.93 -3.90 11.79
N LYS A 69 -14.08 -2.96 12.21
CA LYS A 69 -12.73 -2.74 11.67
C LYS A 69 -11.88 -4.00 11.82
N LYS A 70 -11.86 -4.60 13.02
CA LYS A 70 -11.05 -5.77 13.33
C LYS A 70 -11.45 -6.98 12.49
N ALA A 71 -12.73 -7.34 12.43
CA ALA A 71 -13.16 -8.50 11.65
C ALA A 71 -12.91 -8.31 10.14
N LEU A 72 -12.99 -7.07 9.63
CA LEU A 72 -12.64 -6.78 8.25
C LEU A 72 -11.14 -6.98 7.98
N LEU A 73 -10.28 -6.55 8.90
CA LEU A 73 -8.83 -6.78 8.81
C LEU A 73 -8.49 -8.27 8.93
N ASP A 74 -9.07 -8.98 9.90
CA ASP A 74 -8.88 -10.42 10.09
C ASP A 74 -9.28 -11.21 8.82
N GLU A 75 -10.38 -10.82 8.17
CA GLU A 75 -10.79 -11.42 6.90
C GLU A 75 -9.83 -11.07 5.76
N TRP A 76 -9.29 -9.85 5.74
CA TRP A 76 -8.33 -9.43 4.72
C TRP A 76 -7.01 -10.21 4.83
N LEU A 77 -6.52 -10.45 6.05
CA LEU A 77 -5.30 -11.23 6.31
C LEU A 77 -5.43 -12.70 5.87
N LYS A 78 -6.64 -13.24 5.72
CA LYS A 78 -6.84 -14.57 5.11
C LYS A 78 -6.64 -14.56 3.59
N PHE A 79 -6.78 -13.40 2.95
CA PHE A 79 -6.68 -13.24 1.50
C PHE A 79 -5.30 -12.75 1.06
N TYR A 80 -4.65 -11.93 1.89
CA TYR A 80 -3.37 -11.31 1.59
C TYR A 80 -2.32 -11.70 2.62
N SER A 81 -1.15 -12.03 2.11
CA SER A 81 0.08 -12.10 2.86
C SER A 81 1.20 -11.48 2.02
N PHE A 82 2.28 -11.05 2.68
CA PHE A 82 3.39 -10.35 2.02
C PHE A 82 4.04 -11.19 0.89
N GLU A 83 4.00 -12.52 0.98
CA GLU A 83 4.54 -13.46 0.01
C GLU A 83 3.87 -13.41 -1.37
N LEU A 84 2.69 -12.79 -1.47
CA LEU A 84 2.04 -12.53 -2.77
C LEU A 84 2.78 -11.46 -3.59
N ASN A 85 3.61 -10.63 -2.95
CA ASN A 85 4.46 -9.67 -3.64
C ASN A 85 5.64 -10.39 -4.34
N LYS A 86 6.17 -9.80 -5.42
CA LYS A 86 7.42 -10.28 -6.02
C LYS A 86 8.59 -9.48 -5.46
N THR A 87 9.51 -10.16 -4.78
CA THR A 87 10.68 -9.54 -4.16
C THR A 87 11.94 -9.86 -4.96
N TYR A 88 12.73 -8.83 -5.21
CA TYR A 88 14.03 -8.89 -5.87
C TYR A 88 15.11 -8.53 -4.85
N LEU A 89 16.09 -9.41 -4.69
CA LEU A 89 17.04 -9.37 -3.59
C LEU A 89 18.36 -8.76 -4.08
N TYR A 90 18.86 -7.79 -3.32
CA TYR A 90 20.09 -7.10 -3.64
C TYR A 90 20.97 -6.89 -2.40
N TYR A 91 22.26 -6.72 -2.68
CA TYR A 91 23.22 -6.18 -1.74
C TYR A 91 23.68 -4.81 -2.20
N SER A 92 23.62 -3.83 -1.30
CA SER A 92 24.29 -2.55 -1.43
C SER A 92 25.45 -2.48 -0.43
N PRO A 93 26.66 -2.09 -0.84
CA PRO A 93 27.78 -1.86 0.08
C PRO A 93 27.66 -0.55 0.85
N TYR A 94 26.69 0.32 0.52
CA TYR A 94 26.55 1.64 1.12
C TYR A 94 25.74 1.60 2.40
N GLU A 95 26.34 2.09 3.50
CA GLU A 95 25.61 2.32 4.76
C GLU A 95 24.52 3.39 4.61
N ASN A 96 24.69 4.33 3.69
CA ASN A 96 23.75 5.42 3.42
C ASN A 96 22.77 5.13 2.26
N VAL A 97 22.37 3.87 2.07
CA VAL A 97 21.51 3.47 0.94
C VAL A 97 20.14 4.18 0.93
N LEU A 98 19.54 4.47 2.09
CA LEU A 98 18.26 5.18 2.19
C LEU A 98 18.34 6.64 1.69
N PRO A 99 19.28 7.47 2.19
CA PRO A 99 19.52 8.80 1.61
C PRO A 99 19.71 8.76 0.09
N ARG A 100 20.55 7.85 -0.42
CA ARG A 100 20.79 7.72 -1.87
C ARG A 100 19.52 7.34 -2.65
N LEU A 101 18.68 6.47 -2.09
CA LEU A 101 17.39 6.10 -2.68
C LEU A 101 16.50 7.34 -2.82
N LYS A 102 16.42 8.17 -1.78
CA LYS A 102 15.65 9.42 -1.80
C LYS A 102 16.19 10.37 -2.87
N ASP A 103 17.50 10.61 -2.88
CA ASP A 103 18.15 11.52 -3.83
C ASP A 103 17.92 11.08 -5.28
N TYR A 104 17.96 9.77 -5.54
CA TYR A 104 17.62 9.20 -6.85
C TYR A 104 16.19 9.56 -7.29
N PHE A 105 15.19 9.33 -6.43
CA PHE A 105 13.79 9.60 -6.78
C PHE A 105 13.49 11.09 -6.90
N GLU A 106 14.16 11.94 -6.12
CA GLU A 106 14.07 13.40 -6.23
C GLU A 106 14.69 13.88 -7.55
N ALA A 107 15.89 13.42 -7.91
CA ALA A 107 16.56 13.77 -9.15
C ALA A 107 15.78 13.35 -10.40
N LYS A 108 15.14 12.17 -10.37
CA LYS A 108 14.30 11.67 -11.48
C LYS A 108 12.91 12.29 -11.53
N LYS A 109 12.55 13.16 -10.57
CA LYS A 109 11.19 13.72 -10.41
C LYS A 109 10.12 12.63 -10.25
N LEU A 110 10.50 11.48 -9.71
CA LEU A 110 9.66 10.31 -9.46
C LEU A 110 9.36 10.18 -7.96
N ALA A 111 9.14 11.31 -7.26
CA ALA A 111 8.97 11.31 -5.82
C ALA A 111 7.90 10.31 -5.35
N ASN A 112 6.80 10.11 -6.08
CA ASN A 112 5.75 9.15 -5.72
C ASN A 112 5.92 7.75 -6.36
N GLY A 113 7.11 7.43 -6.87
CA GLY A 113 7.42 6.17 -7.56
C GLY A 113 7.73 5.00 -6.63
N TYR A 114 7.89 5.27 -5.33
CA TYR A 114 8.24 4.26 -4.34
C TYR A 114 7.53 4.46 -3.00
N ALA A 115 7.60 3.41 -2.16
CA ALA A 115 7.21 3.48 -0.76
C ALA A 115 8.06 2.53 0.08
N LEU A 116 8.60 3.01 1.20
CA LEU A 116 9.25 2.17 2.20
C LEU A 116 8.19 1.36 2.94
N THR A 117 8.43 0.06 3.08
CA THR A 117 7.50 -0.88 3.72
C THR A 117 8.19 -1.78 4.75
N LEU A 118 7.46 -2.73 5.34
CA LEU A 118 7.91 -3.64 6.39
C LEU A 118 8.64 -2.85 7.51
N HIS A 119 9.68 -3.42 8.09
CA HIS A 119 10.46 -2.79 9.16
C HIS A 119 11.07 -1.46 8.74
N THR A 120 11.48 -1.30 7.46
CA THR A 120 12.03 -0.03 6.98
C THR A 120 11.01 1.10 7.11
N GLY A 121 9.78 0.88 6.64
CA GLY A 121 8.71 1.86 6.78
C GLY A 121 8.20 2.02 8.22
N ALA A 122 8.00 0.90 8.93
CA ALA A 122 7.51 0.90 10.31
C ALA A 122 8.45 1.64 11.30
N ASN A 123 9.76 1.60 11.06
CA ASN A 123 10.73 2.30 11.89
C ASN A 123 10.62 3.82 11.81
N PHE A 124 10.11 4.39 10.72
CA PHE A 124 9.80 5.83 10.66
C PHE A 124 8.62 6.25 11.55
N ILE A 125 7.82 5.29 12.02
CA ILE A 125 6.64 5.53 12.85
C ILE A 125 6.93 5.18 14.32
N THR A 126 7.64 4.08 14.56
CA THR A 126 7.74 3.47 15.90
C THR A 126 9.17 3.19 16.38
N ASN A 127 10.13 3.09 15.45
CA ASN A 127 11.55 2.85 15.72
C ASN A 127 11.88 1.64 16.63
N TYR A 128 11.16 0.51 16.50
CA TYR A 128 11.36 -0.67 17.37
C TYR A 128 12.37 -1.70 16.86
N VAL A 129 12.65 -1.76 15.55
CA VAL A 129 13.47 -2.85 14.96
C VAL A 129 14.81 -2.32 14.49
N ASN A 130 15.90 -2.80 15.08
CA ASN A 130 17.23 -2.51 14.54
C ASN A 130 17.53 -3.43 13.34
N THR A 131 17.50 -2.88 12.12
CA THR A 131 17.76 -3.63 10.89
C THR A 131 18.52 -2.81 9.87
N GLN A 132 19.46 -3.45 9.19
CA GLN A 132 20.15 -2.89 8.03
C GLN A 132 19.42 -3.16 6.70
N ALA A 133 18.34 -3.95 6.75
CA ALA A 133 17.56 -4.28 5.56
C ALA A 133 16.63 -3.12 5.16
N VAL A 134 16.67 -2.79 3.87
CA VAL A 134 15.78 -1.80 3.25
C VAL A 134 14.75 -2.50 2.37
N TYR A 135 13.48 -2.35 2.71
CA TYR A 135 12.34 -2.87 1.96
C TYR A 135 11.62 -1.72 1.25
N CYS A 136 11.59 -1.77 -0.08
CA CYS A 136 11.09 -0.69 -0.92
C CYS A 136 10.12 -1.24 -1.98
N TYR A 137 8.86 -0.82 -1.93
CA TYR A 137 7.95 -0.99 -3.05
C TYR A 137 8.34 -0.05 -4.19
N LEU A 138 8.30 -0.56 -5.41
CA LEU A 138 8.32 0.23 -6.65
C LEU A 138 6.99 0.10 -7.37
N LYS A 139 6.52 1.20 -7.96
CA LYS A 139 5.33 1.17 -8.81
C LYS A 139 5.52 0.20 -9.98
N ASP A 140 4.45 -0.52 -10.33
CA ASP A 140 4.47 -1.57 -11.35
C ASP A 140 4.65 -1.02 -12.77
N GLU A 141 4.10 0.17 -13.05
CA GLU A 141 4.07 0.82 -14.37
C GLU A 141 5.47 0.96 -14.97
N ASP A 142 6.44 1.43 -14.17
CA ASP A 142 7.81 1.71 -14.61
C ASP A 142 8.83 0.77 -13.97
N PHE A 143 8.39 -0.36 -13.41
CA PHE A 143 9.23 -1.19 -12.54
C PHE A 143 10.54 -1.60 -13.22
N ASN A 144 10.47 -2.06 -14.48
CA ASN A 144 11.64 -2.59 -15.17
C ASN A 144 12.69 -1.50 -15.45
N GLU A 145 12.26 -0.32 -15.88
CA GLU A 145 13.14 0.81 -16.18
C GLU A 145 13.77 1.37 -14.89
N VAL A 146 12.93 1.71 -13.91
CA VAL A 146 13.36 2.31 -12.64
C VAL A 146 14.23 1.34 -11.83
N SER A 147 13.92 0.05 -11.83
CA SER A 147 14.74 -0.94 -11.11
C SER A 147 16.13 -1.10 -11.72
N LEU A 148 16.27 -1.06 -13.05
CA LEU A 148 17.58 -1.15 -13.71
C LEU A 148 18.46 0.05 -13.37
N ASP A 149 17.89 1.25 -13.45
CA ASP A 149 18.58 2.51 -13.16
C ASP A 149 18.93 2.63 -11.66
N LEU A 150 18.02 2.24 -10.76
CA LEU A 150 18.29 2.14 -9.32
C LEU A 150 19.46 1.21 -9.00
N ARG A 151 19.58 0.08 -9.71
CA ARG A 151 20.70 -0.85 -9.49
C ARG A 151 22.04 -0.19 -9.74
N GLN A 152 22.13 0.66 -10.77
CA GLN A 152 23.35 1.40 -11.07
C GLN A 152 23.58 2.51 -10.05
N ALA A 153 22.55 3.33 -9.78
CA ALA A 153 22.64 4.47 -8.87
C ALA A 153 23.00 4.09 -7.42
N LEU A 154 22.53 2.93 -6.95
CA LEU A 154 22.74 2.44 -5.58
C LEU A 154 23.78 1.32 -5.50
N ASN A 155 24.48 1.01 -6.60
CA ASN A 155 25.46 -0.09 -6.71
C ASN A 155 24.90 -1.43 -6.17
N LEU A 156 23.68 -1.78 -6.59
CA LEU A 156 22.98 -2.98 -6.15
C LEU A 156 23.48 -4.20 -6.91
N LYS A 157 24.02 -5.15 -6.15
CA LYS A 157 24.40 -6.48 -6.65
C LYS A 157 23.25 -7.44 -6.44
N GLU A 158 22.74 -8.02 -7.52
CA GLU A 158 21.63 -8.98 -7.47
C GLU A 158 22.06 -10.28 -6.79
N LEU A 159 21.20 -10.82 -5.93
CA LEU A 159 21.44 -12.02 -5.16
C LEU A 159 20.33 -13.05 -5.35
N ARG A 160 20.66 -14.33 -5.18
CA ARG A 160 19.69 -15.43 -5.13
C ARG A 160 19.10 -15.66 -3.73
N LYS A 161 19.81 -15.25 -2.68
CA LYS A 161 19.40 -15.39 -1.27
C LYS A 161 20.11 -14.34 -0.41
N GLY A 162 19.42 -13.84 0.61
CA GLY A 162 19.94 -12.82 1.52
C GLY A 162 19.98 -11.42 0.88
N GLY A 163 20.79 -10.53 1.47
CA GLY A 163 20.90 -9.13 1.04
C GLY A 163 20.41 -8.14 2.08
N ASN A 164 20.68 -6.87 1.83
CA ASN A 164 20.27 -5.74 2.68
C ASN A 164 19.38 -4.75 1.94
N PHE A 165 19.02 -5.01 0.68
CA PHE A 165 18.14 -4.16 -0.10
C PHE A 165 17.16 -5.00 -0.92
N TYR A 166 15.87 -4.76 -0.74
CA TYR A 166 14.79 -5.55 -1.29
C TYR A 166 13.89 -4.62 -2.11
N LEU A 167 13.94 -4.78 -3.44
CA LEU A 167 12.98 -4.12 -4.34
C LEU A 167 11.76 -5.02 -4.49
N ILE A 168 10.59 -4.46 -4.23
CA ILE A 168 9.37 -5.24 -4.15
C ILE A 168 8.40 -4.70 -5.20
N ARG A 169 7.94 -5.60 -6.08
CA ARG A 169 6.81 -5.34 -6.97
C ARG A 169 5.53 -5.74 -6.22
N PRO A 170 4.69 -4.79 -5.82
CA PRO A 170 3.55 -5.07 -4.96
C PRO A 170 2.48 -5.88 -5.70
N TYR A 171 1.86 -6.81 -4.99
CA TYR A 171 0.65 -7.50 -5.42
C TYR A 171 -0.50 -6.50 -5.66
N TYR A 172 -0.65 -5.55 -4.73
CA TYR A 172 -1.56 -4.41 -4.88
C TYR A 172 -0.88 -3.27 -5.63
N LYS A 173 -0.98 -3.28 -6.96
CA LYS A 173 -0.36 -2.30 -7.85
C LYS A 173 -0.67 -0.84 -7.47
N ASN A 174 -1.92 -0.57 -7.09
CA ASN A 174 -2.37 0.77 -6.71
C ASN A 174 -2.57 0.87 -5.18
N GLY A 175 -3.19 -0.15 -4.59
CA GLY A 175 -3.58 -0.15 -3.18
C GLY A 175 -2.40 -0.05 -2.21
N ALA A 176 -1.23 -0.59 -2.56
CA ALA A 176 -0.04 -0.51 -1.70
C ALA A 176 0.45 0.93 -1.49
N PHE A 177 0.13 1.84 -2.43
CA PHE A 177 0.53 3.25 -2.38
C PHE A 177 -0.58 4.17 -1.86
N PHE A 178 -1.74 3.63 -1.52
CA PHE A 178 -2.89 4.40 -1.05
C PHE A 178 -2.59 5.03 0.31
N ASN A 179 -2.80 6.35 0.43
CA ASN A 179 -2.52 7.15 1.63
C ASN A 179 -1.10 6.99 2.17
N ASN A 180 -0.11 6.85 1.27
CA ASN A 180 1.29 6.93 1.66
C ASN A 180 1.58 8.24 2.39
N LYS A 181 2.46 8.17 3.37
CA LYS A 181 2.87 9.31 4.20
C LYS A 181 4.27 9.73 3.81
N LYS A 182 4.52 11.03 3.77
CA LYS A 182 5.87 11.57 3.67
C LYS A 182 6.40 11.89 5.06
N ILE A 183 7.44 11.19 5.50
CA ILE A 183 8.09 11.39 6.81
C ILE A 183 9.58 11.61 6.56
N ASN A 184 10.14 12.72 7.04
CA ASN A 184 11.55 13.09 6.84
C ASN A 184 12.02 13.04 5.38
N GLY A 185 11.13 13.35 4.44
CA GLY A 185 11.42 13.32 3.00
C GLY A 185 11.17 11.95 2.33
N TYR A 186 10.98 10.88 3.08
CA TYR A 186 10.74 9.54 2.56
C TYR A 186 9.26 9.23 2.40
N ASN A 187 8.90 8.52 1.34
CA ASN A 187 7.54 7.99 1.18
C ASN A 187 7.44 6.66 1.90
N ILE A 188 6.50 6.59 2.84
CA ILE A 188 6.25 5.44 3.69
C ILE A 188 4.89 4.88 3.32
N ALA A 189 4.79 3.55 3.20
CA ALA A 189 3.51 2.88 3.04
C ALA A 189 2.55 3.27 4.17
N SER A 190 1.24 3.32 3.88
CA SER A 190 0.25 3.67 4.91
C SER A 190 0.30 2.73 6.11
N CYS A 191 -0.12 3.17 7.30
CA CYS A 191 -0.18 2.33 8.50
C CYS A 191 -0.99 1.04 8.27
N LEU A 192 -2.02 1.11 7.43
CA LEU A 192 -2.80 -0.06 7.02
C LEU A 192 -1.97 -1.02 6.16
N GLN A 193 -1.22 -0.51 5.17
CA GLN A 193 -0.36 -1.37 4.36
C GLN A 193 0.76 -2.00 5.20
N LEU A 194 1.39 -1.22 6.10
CA LEU A 194 2.41 -1.73 7.03
C LEU A 194 1.87 -2.75 8.03
N TYR A 195 0.55 -2.76 8.29
CA TYR A 195 -0.09 -3.78 9.13
C TYR A 195 -0.40 -5.06 8.35
N LEU A 196 -0.65 -4.93 7.04
CA LEU A 196 -0.90 -6.07 6.15
C LEU A 196 0.39 -6.77 5.70
N ASP A 197 1.49 -6.02 5.65
CA ASP A 197 2.84 -6.48 5.30
C ASP A 197 3.54 -7.11 6.51
#